data_AF-A0A838R3F1-F1
#
_entry.id   AF-A0A838R3F1-F1
#
_cell.length_a   1.000
_cell.length_b   1.000
_cell.length_c   1.000
_cell.angle_alpha   90.00
_cell.angle_beta   90.00
_cell.angle_gamma   90.00
#
_symmetry.space_group_name_H-M   'P 1'
#
loop_
_entity.id
_entity.type
_entity.pdbx_description
1 polymer ?
#
loop_
_entity_poly.entity_id
_entity_poly.type
_entity_poly.pdbx_seq_one_letter_code
_entity_poly.pdbx_strand_id
1 'polypeptide(L)'
;MTGANLASQNLTNANFSNYYEAAGANLSGANLSQASLTNANFKYATLTNADFSQATLTNANLEYATLTSANLTQAHLTNSNFQGVDLTGANLTGAEVRGANFFRSYDGVGGISLTQLYSTASYLALDLTGVGLSHQNLTGVNLVGQNLTGANFSVTTLTGANMNRADLLGANFIGATLTSANLTGAKVRYANLTGSRITTVQLYSTASYQAHDLTGTRLGYNNLTGVNLVGQDLTGAGFAGATLTDADFTGAQVRGADFSHFGALGISLAQLYSTASYQAHDLTGIGLTYTDLTGANFAGQNLTQARFHSATLANVNLSQANLTNADFSASEPYPQGYEPGADLTGANLSQANLTNANFSGFQYCDEYLCYGGPGANLSGANLSGADARGASFQYATLTGTIASNLIQSDGHIAGLDLTAGASLVVRDYDSGVPIVVEQHLAMDATGTLRLVFDADPWDSSISFAPGIPVALGGTLDLTFAPGVDIATQSGRSIDLFDWTGVTPTGAFTISSPYTWDLTNLYTTGEVTLAAAPSLLGDFNGDSDVDGGDLTSWKAGFGLSSEATRAQGDADGDQDVDGADFLGWQRQVGIGAPAIASSARVPEPATLVLLVAAALAMFFRRRVAVS
;
A
#
# COMPACT_ATOMS: atom_id res chain seq x y z
N MET A 1 16.30 20.31 -41.45
CA MET A 1 16.33 19.89 -42.87
C MET A 1 15.10 19.02 -43.19
N THR A 2 13.90 19.45 -42.77
CA THR A 2 12.66 18.70 -43.00
C THR A 2 12.42 18.48 -44.49
N GLY A 3 12.20 17.24 -44.90
CA GLY A 3 12.00 16.88 -46.31
C GLY A 3 13.23 17.05 -47.23
N ALA A 4 14.43 17.28 -46.68
CA ALA A 4 15.62 17.46 -47.50
C ALA A 4 16.03 16.17 -48.23
N ASN A 5 16.63 16.31 -49.41
CA ASN A 5 17.24 15.19 -50.14
C ASN A 5 18.75 15.15 -49.87
N LEU A 6 19.17 14.18 -49.07
CA LEU A 6 20.55 13.88 -48.69
C LEU A 6 20.93 12.45 -49.12
N ALA A 7 20.31 11.94 -50.19
CA ALA A 7 20.60 10.61 -50.70
C ALA A 7 22.09 10.47 -51.06
N SER A 8 22.67 9.33 -50.68
CA SER A 8 24.07 8.94 -50.94
C SER A 8 25.13 9.91 -50.42
N GLN A 9 24.78 10.82 -49.51
CA GLN A 9 25.75 11.75 -48.92
C GLN A 9 26.68 11.03 -47.93
N ASN A 10 27.92 11.51 -47.85
CA ASN A 10 28.86 11.07 -46.83
C ASN A 10 28.77 11.98 -45.60
N LEU A 11 28.21 11.43 -44.53
CA LEU A 11 27.98 12.05 -43.23
C LEU A 11 28.68 11.26 -42.11
N THR A 12 29.77 10.56 -42.45
CA THR A 12 30.59 9.80 -41.49
C THR A 12 31.11 10.73 -40.39
N ASN A 13 31.04 10.31 -39.13
CA ASN A 13 31.44 11.11 -37.96
C ASN A 13 30.69 12.45 -37.81
N ALA A 14 29.59 12.67 -38.54
CA ALA A 14 28.84 13.90 -38.42
C ALA A 14 28.25 14.03 -37.01
N ASN A 15 28.29 15.24 -36.46
CA ASN A 15 27.66 15.54 -35.19
C ASN A 15 26.33 16.24 -35.42
N PHE A 16 25.26 15.49 -35.25
CA PHE A 16 23.87 15.94 -35.29
C PHE A 16 23.18 15.71 -33.93
N SER A 17 23.95 15.74 -32.84
CA SER A 17 23.39 15.74 -31.48
C SER A 17 22.63 17.04 -31.20
N ASN A 18 21.61 16.96 -30.34
CA ASN A 18 20.74 18.08 -29.91
C ASN A 18 19.65 18.48 -30.92
N TYR A 19 18.63 17.63 -31.07
CA TYR A 19 17.40 17.93 -31.84
C TYR A 19 17.65 18.26 -33.31
N TYR A 20 18.46 17.44 -33.97
CA TYR A 20 18.60 17.55 -35.41
C TYR A 20 17.30 17.13 -36.11
N GLU A 21 16.63 18.09 -36.73
CA GLU A 21 15.36 17.89 -37.42
C GLU A 21 15.58 17.41 -38.87
N ALA A 22 15.41 16.10 -39.10
CA ALA A 22 15.46 15.45 -40.40
C ALA A 22 14.17 14.69 -40.74
N ALA A 23 13.05 15.10 -40.13
CA ALA A 23 11.75 14.49 -40.38
C ALA A 23 11.40 14.53 -41.88
N GLY A 24 10.96 13.40 -42.42
CA GLY A 24 10.62 13.23 -43.84
C GLY A 24 11.78 13.35 -44.83
N ALA A 25 13.03 13.48 -44.36
CA ALA A 25 14.17 13.61 -45.26
C ALA A 25 14.47 12.28 -46.00
N ASN A 26 15.01 12.39 -47.22
CA ASN A 26 15.51 11.25 -47.97
C ASN A 26 17.03 11.14 -47.76
N LEU A 27 17.47 10.14 -47.00
CA LEU A 27 18.89 9.79 -46.83
C LEU A 27 19.18 8.38 -47.37
N SER A 28 18.49 7.98 -48.44
CA SER A 28 18.72 6.66 -49.06
C SER A 28 20.19 6.50 -49.45
N GLY A 29 20.84 5.42 -48.99
CA GLY A 29 22.24 5.12 -49.23
C GLY A 29 23.25 6.09 -48.59
N ALA A 30 22.82 6.99 -47.70
CA ALA A 30 23.74 7.88 -47.01
C ALA A 30 24.64 7.11 -46.05
N ASN A 31 25.91 7.54 -45.93
CA ASN A 31 26.84 7.00 -44.95
C ASN A 31 26.83 7.87 -43.69
N LEU A 32 26.23 7.38 -42.61
CA LEU A 32 26.13 7.97 -41.27
C LEU A 32 26.94 7.14 -40.25
N SER A 33 27.92 6.36 -40.71
CA SER A 33 28.73 5.53 -39.83
C SER A 33 29.46 6.41 -38.81
N GLN A 34 29.52 5.95 -37.56
CA GLN A 34 30.11 6.66 -36.41
C GLN A 34 29.53 8.06 -36.14
N ALA A 35 28.39 8.43 -36.75
CA ALA A 35 27.77 9.72 -36.51
C ALA A 35 27.17 9.80 -35.08
N SER A 36 27.20 11.00 -34.50
CA SER A 36 26.48 11.29 -33.26
C SER A 36 25.10 11.86 -33.59
N LEU A 37 24.06 11.06 -33.35
CA LEU A 37 22.65 11.32 -33.68
C LEU A 37 21.78 11.29 -32.41
N THR A 38 22.37 11.61 -31.26
CA THR A 38 21.65 11.61 -29.98
C THR A 38 20.52 12.64 -30.01
N ASN A 39 19.31 12.21 -29.66
CA ASN A 39 18.06 13.00 -29.76
C ASN A 39 17.73 13.49 -31.19
N ALA A 40 18.28 12.88 -32.25
CA ALA A 40 17.95 13.26 -33.62
C ALA A 40 16.53 12.82 -34.00
N ASN A 41 15.85 13.60 -34.86
CA ASN A 41 14.51 13.31 -35.34
C ASN A 41 14.54 12.92 -36.83
N PHE A 42 14.34 11.64 -37.09
CA PHE A 42 14.20 11.00 -38.40
C PHE A 42 12.78 10.49 -38.66
N LYS A 43 11.76 11.01 -37.95
CA LYS A 43 10.37 10.60 -38.15
C LYS A 43 9.97 10.70 -39.62
N TYR A 44 9.38 9.64 -40.18
CA TYR A 44 9.02 9.49 -41.60
C TYR A 44 10.18 9.60 -42.62
N ALA A 45 11.44 9.53 -42.20
CA ALA A 45 12.57 9.62 -43.13
C ALA A 45 12.73 8.34 -43.99
N THR A 46 13.21 8.52 -45.22
CA THR A 46 13.61 7.39 -46.07
C THR A 46 15.11 7.13 -45.89
N LEU A 47 15.45 6.00 -45.26
CA LEU A 47 16.79 5.60 -44.84
C LEU A 47 17.22 4.27 -45.49
N THR A 48 16.59 3.90 -46.62
CA THR A 48 16.88 2.66 -47.35
C THR A 48 18.35 2.57 -47.72
N ASN A 49 19.00 1.43 -47.44
CA ASN A 49 20.43 1.18 -47.64
C ASN A 49 21.39 2.16 -46.92
N ALA A 50 20.92 2.98 -45.98
CA ALA A 50 21.80 3.87 -45.23
C ALA A 50 22.73 3.09 -44.29
N ASP A 51 23.93 3.62 -44.05
CA ASP A 51 24.92 3.04 -43.15
C ASP A 51 24.97 3.82 -41.82
N PHE A 52 24.45 3.23 -40.76
CA PHE A 52 24.52 3.69 -39.37
C PHE A 52 25.51 2.87 -38.52
N SER A 53 26.44 2.15 -39.13
CA SER A 53 27.38 1.32 -38.37
C SER A 53 28.15 2.15 -37.34
N GLN A 54 28.17 1.67 -36.09
CA GLN A 54 28.77 2.34 -34.93
C GLN A 54 28.22 3.75 -34.63
N ALA A 55 27.09 4.15 -35.21
CA ALA A 55 26.47 5.44 -34.93
C ALA A 55 25.80 5.45 -33.55
N THR A 56 25.72 6.63 -32.93
CA THR A 56 25.02 6.83 -31.66
C THR A 56 23.64 7.44 -31.90
N LEU A 57 22.58 6.64 -31.76
CA LEU A 57 21.17 7.03 -31.91
C LEU A 57 20.40 7.03 -30.58
N THR A 58 21.08 7.25 -29.46
CA THR A 58 20.44 7.32 -28.14
C THR A 58 19.30 8.34 -28.14
N ASN A 59 18.12 7.94 -27.70
CA ASN A 59 16.87 8.73 -27.71
C ASN A 59 16.46 9.28 -29.10
N ALA A 60 17.01 8.77 -30.21
CA ALA A 60 16.62 9.23 -31.54
C ALA A 60 15.18 8.80 -31.85
N ASN A 61 14.45 9.66 -32.56
CA ASN A 61 13.10 9.36 -33.02
C ASN A 61 13.13 8.92 -34.50
N LEU A 62 12.87 7.65 -34.78
CA LEU A 62 12.77 7.10 -36.14
C LEU A 62 11.34 6.69 -36.49
N GLU A 63 10.33 7.12 -35.74
CA GLU A 63 8.93 6.71 -35.92
C GLU A 63 8.51 6.73 -37.40
N TYR A 64 7.99 5.60 -37.90
CA TYR A 64 7.56 5.39 -39.29
C TYR A 64 8.62 5.68 -40.37
N ALA A 65 9.92 5.64 -40.05
CA ALA A 65 10.98 5.70 -41.05
C ALA A 65 11.15 4.37 -41.81
N THR A 66 11.73 4.43 -42.99
CA THR A 66 12.03 3.24 -43.81
C THR A 66 13.53 2.93 -43.74
N LEU A 67 13.93 1.87 -43.03
CA LEU A 67 15.32 1.43 -42.88
C LEU A 67 15.61 0.13 -43.65
N THR A 68 14.91 -0.10 -44.75
CA THR A 68 15.09 -1.32 -45.55
C THR A 68 16.55 -1.48 -45.98
N SER A 69 17.12 -2.66 -45.69
CA SER A 69 18.53 -3.00 -45.96
C SER A 69 19.57 -2.03 -45.36
N ALA A 70 19.21 -1.23 -44.34
CA ALA A 70 20.16 -0.36 -43.65
C ALA A 70 21.16 -1.16 -42.80
N ASN A 71 22.36 -0.62 -42.63
CA ASN A 71 23.39 -1.19 -41.76
C ASN A 71 23.39 -0.49 -40.40
N LEU A 72 22.95 -1.15 -39.33
CA LEU A 72 22.99 -0.65 -37.95
C LEU A 72 23.97 -1.46 -37.08
N THR A 73 25.00 -2.05 -37.70
CA THR A 73 25.97 -2.87 -36.96
C THR A 73 26.64 -2.05 -35.85
N GLN A 74 26.64 -2.58 -34.63
CA GLN A 74 27.24 -1.92 -33.46
C GLN A 74 26.68 -0.52 -33.15
N ALA A 75 25.49 -0.17 -33.64
CA ALA A 75 24.88 1.12 -33.34
C ALA A 75 24.34 1.17 -31.89
N HIS A 76 24.44 2.33 -31.25
CA HIS A 76 23.85 2.57 -29.92
C HIS A 76 22.42 3.09 -30.08
N LEU A 77 21.42 2.23 -29.85
CA LEU A 77 20.00 2.53 -30.07
C LEU A 77 19.23 2.71 -28.75
N THR A 78 19.93 2.93 -27.63
CA THR A 78 19.31 3.02 -26.31
C THR A 78 18.18 4.06 -26.27
N ASN A 79 17.00 3.66 -25.78
CA ASN A 79 15.79 4.50 -25.67
C ASN A 79 15.31 5.17 -26.98
N SER A 80 15.75 4.67 -28.13
CA SER A 80 15.31 5.19 -29.43
C SER A 80 13.88 4.73 -29.78
N ASN A 81 13.17 5.52 -30.58
CA ASN A 81 11.82 5.20 -31.03
C ASN A 81 11.83 4.59 -32.44
N PHE A 82 11.58 3.28 -32.54
CA PHE A 82 11.45 2.51 -33.78
C PHE A 82 9.99 2.12 -34.09
N GLN A 83 9.01 2.80 -33.50
CA GLN A 83 7.59 2.54 -33.74
C GLN A 83 7.27 2.61 -35.24
N GLY A 84 6.72 1.51 -35.78
CA GLY A 84 6.30 1.43 -37.19
C GLY A 84 7.46 1.49 -38.20
N VAL A 85 8.72 1.35 -37.77
CA VAL A 85 9.87 1.38 -38.68
C VAL A 85 9.97 0.10 -39.50
N ASP A 86 10.10 0.22 -40.82
CA ASP A 86 10.41 -0.93 -41.67
C ASP A 86 11.90 -1.29 -41.58
N LEU A 87 12.19 -2.36 -40.84
CA LEU A 87 13.53 -2.94 -40.68
C LEU A 87 13.81 -4.10 -41.65
N THR A 88 13.03 -4.28 -42.72
CA THR A 88 13.21 -5.42 -43.64
C THR A 88 14.62 -5.44 -44.23
N GLY A 89 15.37 -6.51 -43.96
CA GLY A 89 16.75 -6.68 -44.43
C GLY A 89 17.80 -5.84 -43.69
N ALA A 90 17.43 -5.02 -42.71
CA ALA A 90 18.37 -4.23 -41.93
C ALA A 90 19.26 -5.13 -41.04
N ASN A 91 20.53 -4.76 -40.91
CA ASN A 91 21.51 -5.49 -40.10
C ASN A 91 21.71 -4.82 -38.73
N LEU A 92 21.25 -5.46 -37.64
CA LEU A 92 21.40 -4.97 -36.26
C LEU A 92 22.49 -5.72 -35.47
N THR A 93 23.41 -6.41 -36.15
CA THR A 93 24.43 -7.22 -35.46
C THR A 93 25.26 -6.37 -34.51
N GLY A 94 25.26 -6.73 -33.23
CA GLY A 94 25.98 -6.01 -32.18
C GLY A 94 25.37 -4.67 -31.75
N ALA A 95 24.18 -4.31 -32.23
CA ALA A 95 23.52 -3.08 -31.79
C ALA A 95 23.06 -3.16 -30.32
N GLU A 96 23.05 -2.03 -29.62
CA GLU A 96 22.53 -1.92 -28.25
C GLU A 96 21.09 -1.39 -28.30
N VAL A 97 20.12 -2.18 -27.83
CA VAL A 97 18.67 -1.90 -28.00
C VAL A 97 17.90 -1.78 -26.68
N ARG A 98 18.60 -1.54 -25.57
CA ARG A 98 17.96 -1.32 -24.26
C ARG A 98 17.00 -0.13 -24.32
N GLY A 99 15.77 -0.29 -23.85
CA GLY A 99 14.74 0.76 -23.90
C GLY A 99 14.24 1.13 -25.30
N ALA A 100 14.77 0.52 -26.38
CA ALA A 100 14.34 0.85 -27.74
C ALA A 100 12.91 0.35 -27.99
N ASN A 101 12.08 1.17 -28.65
CA ASN A 101 10.68 0.86 -28.91
C ASN A 101 10.47 0.30 -30.32
N PHE A 102 10.29 -1.01 -30.47
CA PHE A 102 9.97 -1.68 -31.74
C PHE A 102 8.47 -2.00 -31.87
N PHE A 103 7.58 -1.12 -31.41
CA PHE A 103 6.14 -1.27 -31.62
C PHE A 103 5.83 -1.55 -33.09
N ARG A 104 5.14 -2.67 -33.35
CA ARG A 104 4.66 -3.02 -34.69
C ARG A 104 3.35 -2.30 -34.97
N SER A 105 3.28 -1.51 -36.05
CA SER A 105 2.08 -0.74 -36.36
C SER A 105 0.90 -1.61 -36.75
N TYR A 106 -0.32 -1.08 -36.55
CA TYR A 106 -1.57 -1.79 -36.79
C TYR A 106 -1.78 -2.20 -38.26
N ASP A 107 -1.15 -1.50 -39.19
CA ASP A 107 -1.12 -1.82 -40.62
C ASP A 107 -0.16 -2.99 -40.96
N GLY A 108 0.50 -3.57 -39.95
CA GLY A 108 1.41 -4.70 -40.10
C GLY A 108 2.83 -4.31 -40.54
N VAL A 109 3.15 -3.03 -40.64
CA VAL A 109 4.49 -2.56 -40.95
C VAL A 109 5.36 -2.52 -39.68
N GLY A 110 6.66 -2.80 -39.87
CA GLY A 110 7.68 -2.70 -38.85
C GLY A 110 7.69 -3.81 -37.79
N GLY A 111 8.36 -3.50 -36.68
CA GLY A 111 8.80 -4.47 -35.67
C GLY A 111 10.19 -5.03 -35.95
N ILE A 112 10.68 -5.88 -35.04
CA ILE A 112 11.99 -6.55 -35.16
C ILE A 112 11.78 -8.06 -35.41
N SER A 113 12.55 -8.65 -36.30
CA SER A 113 12.54 -10.11 -36.48
C SER A 113 13.34 -10.83 -35.39
N LEU A 114 13.07 -12.11 -35.16
CA LEU A 114 13.86 -12.92 -34.21
C LEU A 114 15.35 -12.94 -34.56
N THR A 115 15.68 -13.06 -35.85
CA THR A 115 17.07 -13.03 -36.32
C THR A 115 17.75 -11.72 -35.97
N GLN A 116 17.06 -10.59 -36.15
CA GLN A 116 17.58 -9.27 -35.79
C GLN A 116 17.75 -9.14 -34.28
N LEU A 117 16.73 -9.50 -33.49
CA LEU A 117 16.79 -9.45 -32.04
C LEU A 117 17.97 -10.26 -31.50
N TYR A 118 18.11 -11.53 -31.94
CA TYR A 118 19.19 -12.42 -31.52
C TYR A 118 20.59 -11.95 -31.93
N SER A 119 20.69 -11.11 -32.97
CA SER A 119 21.97 -10.55 -33.41
C SER A 119 22.45 -9.36 -32.58
N THR A 120 21.59 -8.76 -31.77
CA THR A 120 21.91 -7.54 -31.00
C THR A 120 22.90 -7.84 -29.87
N ALA A 121 23.72 -6.85 -29.50
CA ALA A 121 24.61 -6.96 -28.35
C ALA A 121 23.80 -7.10 -27.04
N SER A 122 22.67 -6.38 -26.94
CA SER A 122 21.75 -6.45 -25.80
C SER A 122 21.23 -7.86 -25.54
N TYR A 123 20.75 -8.57 -26.59
CA TYR A 123 20.29 -9.95 -26.45
C TYR A 123 21.42 -10.89 -26.00
N LEU A 124 22.61 -10.77 -26.62
CA LEU A 124 23.77 -11.60 -26.30
C LEU A 124 24.32 -11.34 -24.88
N ALA A 125 24.19 -10.12 -24.38
CA ALA A 125 24.57 -9.72 -23.03
C ALA A 125 23.54 -10.10 -21.95
N LEU A 126 22.44 -10.76 -22.34
CA LEU A 126 21.30 -11.08 -21.49
C LEU A 126 20.59 -9.84 -20.90
N ASP A 127 20.57 -8.73 -21.63
CA ASP A 127 20.05 -7.46 -21.16
C ASP A 127 19.20 -6.75 -22.20
N LEU A 128 17.89 -6.97 -22.07
CA LEU A 128 16.83 -6.38 -22.87
C LEU A 128 15.96 -5.44 -22.01
N THR A 129 16.55 -4.84 -20.97
CA THR A 129 15.85 -3.94 -20.05
C THR A 129 15.08 -2.86 -20.83
N GLY A 130 13.79 -2.71 -20.53
CA GLY A 130 12.92 -1.67 -21.09
C GLY A 130 12.57 -1.81 -22.57
N VAL A 131 13.00 -2.88 -23.27
CA VAL A 131 12.74 -3.01 -24.71
C VAL A 131 11.23 -3.04 -25.00
N GLY A 132 10.79 -2.30 -26.02
CA GLY A 132 9.41 -2.30 -26.50
C GLY A 132 9.22 -3.30 -27.63
N LEU A 133 8.46 -4.36 -27.40
CA LEU A 133 8.19 -5.45 -28.34
C LEU A 133 6.68 -5.68 -28.58
N SER A 134 5.85 -4.69 -28.26
CA SER A 134 4.39 -4.79 -28.33
C SER A 134 3.88 -4.99 -29.77
N HIS A 135 2.73 -5.68 -29.87
CA HIS A 135 2.06 -6.05 -31.14
C HIS A 135 2.87 -6.96 -32.10
N GLN A 136 3.98 -7.55 -31.64
CA GLN A 136 4.79 -8.43 -32.47
C GLN A 136 4.30 -9.89 -32.45
N ASN A 137 4.74 -10.66 -33.45
CA ASN A 137 4.67 -12.11 -33.41
C ASN A 137 6.05 -12.67 -33.01
N LEU A 138 6.17 -13.07 -31.75
CA LEU A 138 7.38 -13.66 -31.16
C LEU A 138 7.15 -15.13 -30.79
N THR A 139 6.37 -15.85 -31.59
CA THR A 139 6.14 -17.29 -31.41
C THR A 139 7.46 -18.04 -31.31
N GLY A 140 7.65 -18.80 -30.23
CA GLY A 140 8.86 -19.60 -29.99
C GLY A 140 10.11 -18.80 -29.64
N VAL A 141 10.00 -17.51 -29.32
CA VAL A 141 11.18 -16.71 -28.94
C VAL A 141 11.89 -17.32 -27.73
N ASN A 142 13.22 -17.34 -27.77
CA ASN A 142 14.07 -17.76 -26.66
C ASN A 142 14.49 -16.51 -25.87
N LEU A 143 14.09 -16.43 -24.61
CA LEU A 143 14.38 -15.35 -23.68
C LEU A 143 14.91 -15.91 -22.34
N VAL A 144 15.55 -17.09 -22.38
CA VAL A 144 16.07 -17.76 -21.18
C VAL A 144 17.08 -16.86 -20.48
N GLY A 145 16.86 -16.60 -19.19
CA GLY A 145 17.76 -15.82 -18.34
C GLY A 145 17.89 -14.34 -18.70
N GLN A 146 17.09 -13.84 -19.65
CA GLN A 146 17.15 -12.45 -20.08
C GLN A 146 16.69 -11.51 -18.96
N ASN A 147 17.38 -10.39 -18.79
CA ASN A 147 16.83 -9.25 -18.05
C ASN A 147 15.85 -8.50 -18.94
N LEU A 148 14.57 -8.56 -18.58
CA LEU A 148 13.44 -7.94 -19.27
C LEU A 148 12.69 -6.97 -18.34
N THR A 149 13.39 -6.44 -17.33
CA THR A 149 12.83 -5.47 -16.39
C THR A 149 12.22 -4.31 -17.17
N GLY A 150 10.93 -4.02 -16.93
CA GLY A 150 10.18 -2.96 -17.60
C GLY A 150 9.96 -3.14 -19.11
N ALA A 151 10.27 -4.30 -19.69
CA ALA A 151 10.02 -4.56 -21.11
C ALA A 151 8.53 -4.57 -21.44
N ASN A 152 8.16 -4.15 -22.65
CA ASN A 152 6.78 -4.09 -23.10
C ASN A 152 6.44 -5.16 -24.14
N PHE A 153 5.62 -6.14 -23.75
CA PHE A 153 5.07 -7.21 -24.58
C PHE A 153 3.54 -7.09 -24.76
N SER A 154 2.93 -5.92 -24.53
CA SER A 154 1.48 -5.76 -24.66
C SER A 154 0.97 -6.21 -26.04
N VAL A 155 -0.09 -7.00 -26.08
CA VAL A 155 -0.73 -7.53 -27.30
C VAL A 155 0.25 -8.31 -28.20
N THR A 156 1.31 -8.89 -27.63
CA THR A 156 2.31 -9.68 -28.35
C THR A 156 1.92 -11.16 -28.37
N THR A 157 2.16 -11.83 -29.50
CA THR A 157 2.03 -13.29 -29.56
C THR A 157 3.30 -13.94 -29.05
N LEU A 158 3.24 -14.60 -27.90
CA LEU A 158 4.35 -15.28 -27.21
C LEU A 158 4.11 -16.79 -27.11
N THR A 159 3.35 -17.36 -28.04
CA THR A 159 3.04 -18.79 -28.05
C THR A 159 4.34 -19.61 -28.09
N GLY A 160 4.52 -20.50 -27.12
CA GLY A 160 5.72 -21.34 -27.01
C GLY A 160 7.02 -20.59 -26.68
N ALA A 161 6.95 -19.32 -26.28
CA ALA A 161 8.12 -18.55 -25.88
C ALA A 161 8.80 -19.19 -24.65
N ASN A 162 10.13 -19.15 -24.59
CA ASN A 162 10.90 -19.66 -23.47
C ASN A 162 11.47 -18.50 -22.63
N MET A 163 10.81 -18.16 -21.53
CA MET A 163 11.22 -17.13 -20.57
C MET A 163 11.73 -17.76 -19.26
N ASN A 164 12.29 -18.98 -19.33
CA ASN A 164 12.85 -19.64 -18.15
C ASN A 164 13.90 -18.74 -17.47
N ARG A 165 13.74 -18.51 -16.17
CA ARG A 165 14.64 -17.68 -15.34
C ARG A 165 14.81 -16.22 -15.82
N ALA A 166 13.90 -15.73 -16.66
CA ALA A 166 13.91 -14.33 -17.07
C ALA A 166 13.54 -13.41 -15.90
N ASP A 167 14.11 -12.21 -15.87
CA ASP A 167 13.70 -11.15 -14.95
C ASP A 167 12.60 -10.31 -15.61
N LEU A 168 11.35 -10.48 -15.17
CA LEU A 168 10.17 -9.80 -15.73
C LEU A 168 9.65 -8.71 -14.78
N LEU A 169 10.49 -8.21 -13.86
CA LEU A 169 10.11 -7.17 -12.92
C LEU A 169 9.48 -5.97 -13.65
N GLY A 170 8.21 -5.67 -13.36
CA GLY A 170 7.50 -4.54 -13.97
C GLY A 170 7.22 -4.67 -15.48
N ALA A 171 7.48 -5.83 -16.10
CA ALA A 171 7.25 -6.02 -17.53
C ALA A 171 5.74 -6.03 -17.86
N ASN A 172 5.38 -5.52 -19.05
CA ASN A 172 3.99 -5.38 -19.48
C ASN A 172 3.59 -6.49 -20.46
N PHE A 173 2.59 -7.30 -20.12
CA PHE A 173 2.00 -8.38 -20.93
C PHE A 173 0.50 -8.20 -21.16
N ILE A 174 -0.06 -7.00 -21.03
CA ILE A 174 -1.50 -6.77 -21.22
C ILE A 174 -1.95 -7.36 -22.57
N GLY A 175 -2.91 -8.28 -22.54
CA GLY A 175 -3.48 -8.92 -23.73
C GLY A 175 -2.48 -9.75 -24.56
N ALA A 176 -1.27 -10.01 -24.06
CA ALA A 176 -0.32 -10.90 -24.73
C ALA A 176 -0.85 -12.34 -24.74
N THR A 177 -0.40 -13.18 -25.67
CA THR A 177 -0.76 -14.60 -25.68
C THR A 177 0.39 -15.45 -25.18
N LEU A 178 0.27 -15.99 -23.95
CA LEU A 178 1.28 -16.83 -23.30
C LEU A 178 1.06 -18.34 -23.48
N THR A 179 0.25 -18.77 -24.46
CA THR A 179 -0.05 -20.18 -24.70
C THR A 179 1.23 -21.02 -24.82
N SER A 180 1.38 -22.03 -23.97
CA SER A 180 2.56 -22.92 -23.93
C SER A 180 3.91 -22.21 -23.68
N ALA A 181 3.92 -20.95 -23.23
CA ALA A 181 5.15 -20.27 -22.84
C ALA A 181 5.73 -20.87 -21.55
N ASN A 182 7.05 -21.00 -21.48
CA ASN A 182 7.76 -21.48 -20.30
C ASN A 182 8.18 -20.30 -19.41
N LEU A 183 7.56 -20.17 -18.24
CA LEU A 183 7.84 -19.15 -17.23
C LEU A 183 8.57 -19.70 -16.00
N THR A 184 9.10 -20.93 -16.09
CA THR A 184 9.74 -21.60 -14.94
C THR A 184 10.88 -20.75 -14.40
N GLY A 185 10.84 -20.43 -13.10
CA GLY A 185 11.85 -19.62 -12.43
C GLY A 185 11.90 -18.14 -12.83
N ALA A 186 10.95 -17.65 -13.64
CA ALA A 186 10.88 -16.23 -13.98
C ALA A 186 10.46 -15.40 -12.75
N LYS A 187 10.95 -14.16 -12.64
CA LYS A 187 10.53 -13.21 -11.59
C LYS A 187 9.45 -12.29 -12.13
N VAL A 188 8.25 -12.30 -11.54
CA VAL A 188 7.06 -11.61 -12.07
C VAL A 188 6.50 -10.54 -11.13
N ARG A 189 7.23 -10.14 -10.09
CA ARG A 189 6.83 -9.02 -9.23
C ARG A 189 6.54 -7.78 -10.07
N TYR A 190 5.48 -7.06 -9.75
CA TYR A 190 5.03 -5.87 -10.50
C TYR A 190 4.72 -6.06 -11.99
N ALA A 191 4.87 -7.28 -12.54
CA ALA A 191 4.58 -7.56 -13.95
C ALA A 191 3.07 -7.43 -14.21
N ASN A 192 2.71 -6.92 -15.37
CA ASN A 192 1.33 -6.79 -15.78
C ASN A 192 0.91 -7.92 -16.72
N LEU A 193 0.35 -8.99 -16.18
CA LEU A 193 -0.12 -10.19 -16.88
C LEU A 193 -1.62 -10.13 -17.21
N THR A 194 -2.23 -8.94 -17.17
CA THR A 194 -3.67 -8.75 -17.35
C THR A 194 -4.14 -9.27 -18.71
N GLY A 195 -5.12 -10.17 -18.73
CA GLY A 195 -5.67 -10.77 -19.95
C GLY A 195 -4.63 -11.55 -20.78
N SER A 196 -3.50 -11.95 -20.19
CA SER A 196 -2.42 -12.65 -20.90
C SER A 196 -2.71 -14.14 -21.15
N ARG A 197 -3.83 -14.63 -20.58
CA ARG A 197 -4.26 -16.04 -20.58
C ARG A 197 -3.24 -16.95 -19.89
N ILE A 198 -2.53 -16.42 -18.89
CA ILE A 198 -1.64 -17.21 -18.04
C ILE A 198 -2.43 -18.30 -17.32
N THR A 199 -1.86 -19.50 -17.27
CA THR A 199 -2.44 -20.64 -16.54
C THR A 199 -1.90 -20.72 -15.12
N THR A 200 -2.62 -21.40 -14.22
CA THR A 200 -2.15 -21.68 -12.85
C THR A 200 -0.81 -22.42 -12.85
N VAL A 201 -0.63 -23.41 -13.73
CA VAL A 201 0.64 -24.14 -13.90
C VAL A 201 1.80 -23.19 -14.25
N GLN A 202 1.57 -22.23 -15.14
CA GLN A 202 2.58 -21.24 -15.50
C GLN A 202 2.89 -20.30 -14.32
N LEU A 203 1.86 -19.79 -13.64
CA LEU A 203 2.04 -18.93 -12.46
C LEU A 203 2.84 -19.64 -11.36
N TYR A 204 2.46 -20.88 -11.03
CA TYR A 204 3.13 -21.70 -10.01
C TYR A 204 4.59 -21.98 -10.36
N SER A 205 4.93 -22.07 -11.65
CA SER A 205 6.30 -22.33 -12.07
C SER A 205 7.26 -21.15 -11.85
N THR A 206 6.74 -19.92 -11.64
CA THR A 206 7.55 -18.71 -11.48
C THR A 206 8.36 -18.74 -10.17
N ALA A 207 9.52 -18.08 -10.16
CA ALA A 207 10.30 -17.92 -8.94
C ALA A 207 9.58 -17.07 -7.89
N SER A 208 8.81 -16.06 -8.34
CA SER A 208 8.00 -15.19 -7.49
C SER A 208 6.95 -15.96 -6.70
N TYR A 209 6.15 -16.81 -7.36
CA TYR A 209 5.17 -17.65 -6.67
C TYR A 209 5.82 -18.59 -5.64
N GLN A 210 6.92 -19.24 -6.02
CA GLN A 210 7.66 -20.17 -5.15
C GLN A 210 8.30 -19.46 -3.94
N ALA A 211 8.57 -18.16 -4.06
CA ALA A 211 9.08 -17.32 -2.98
C ALA A 211 7.96 -16.74 -2.08
N HIS A 212 6.69 -17.08 -2.33
CA HIS A 212 5.52 -16.50 -1.67
C HIS A 212 5.37 -14.99 -1.88
N ASP A 213 5.77 -14.51 -3.06
CA ASP A 213 5.95 -13.09 -3.32
C ASP A 213 5.48 -12.73 -4.73
N LEU A 214 4.23 -12.28 -4.79
CA LEU A 214 3.56 -11.79 -5.99
C LEU A 214 3.21 -10.30 -5.87
N THR A 215 3.97 -9.55 -5.05
CA THR A 215 3.73 -8.13 -4.81
C THR A 215 3.60 -7.37 -6.13
N GLY A 216 2.52 -6.62 -6.27
CA GLY A 216 2.25 -5.76 -7.43
C GLY A 216 1.95 -6.49 -8.74
N THR A 217 1.99 -7.83 -8.79
CA THR A 217 1.71 -8.59 -10.01
C THR A 217 0.23 -8.41 -10.40
N ARG A 218 -0.04 -8.00 -11.63
CA ARG A 218 -1.42 -7.82 -12.13
C ARG A 218 -1.85 -9.03 -12.94
N LEU A 219 -2.86 -9.73 -12.46
CA LEU A 219 -3.46 -10.95 -13.01
C LEU A 219 -4.90 -10.74 -13.47
N GLY A 220 -5.37 -9.49 -13.58
CA GLY A 220 -6.73 -9.15 -14.00
C GLY A 220 -7.16 -9.80 -15.32
N TYR A 221 -8.47 -10.01 -15.50
CA TYR A 221 -9.07 -10.64 -16.69
C TYR A 221 -8.50 -12.01 -17.10
N ASN A 222 -7.77 -12.70 -16.22
CA ASN A 222 -7.39 -14.11 -16.43
C ASN A 222 -8.39 -15.05 -15.76
N ASN A 223 -8.47 -16.27 -16.28
CA ASN A 223 -9.17 -17.35 -15.58
C ASN A 223 -8.23 -17.97 -14.54
N LEU A 224 -8.52 -17.71 -13.26
CA LEU A 224 -7.77 -18.19 -12.11
C LEU A 224 -8.62 -19.15 -11.24
N THR A 225 -9.58 -19.85 -11.84
CA THR A 225 -10.39 -20.83 -11.12
C THR A 225 -9.51 -21.86 -10.40
N GLY A 226 -9.74 -22.07 -9.11
CA GLY A 226 -8.99 -23.00 -8.29
C GLY A 226 -7.53 -22.61 -8.03
N VAL A 227 -7.15 -21.34 -8.25
CA VAL A 227 -5.78 -20.89 -7.94
C VAL A 227 -5.51 -20.99 -6.44
N ASN A 228 -4.36 -21.54 -6.07
CA ASN A 228 -3.86 -21.57 -4.70
C ASN A 228 -2.99 -20.34 -4.48
N LEU A 229 -3.40 -19.47 -3.58
CA LEU A 229 -2.66 -18.27 -3.15
C LEU A 229 -2.42 -18.28 -1.64
N VAL A 230 -2.42 -19.47 -1.03
CA VAL A 230 -2.23 -19.63 0.42
C VAL A 230 -0.90 -19.02 0.86
N GLY A 231 -0.96 -18.12 1.84
CA GLY A 231 0.21 -17.47 2.43
C GLY A 231 1.03 -16.60 1.47
N GLN A 232 0.51 -16.27 0.28
CA GLN A 232 1.22 -15.41 -0.66
C GLN A 232 1.18 -13.94 -0.19
N ASP A 233 2.28 -13.21 -0.41
CA ASP A 233 2.26 -11.76 -0.39
C ASP A 233 1.67 -11.25 -1.71
N LEU A 234 0.43 -10.73 -1.62
CA LEU A 234 -0.32 -10.13 -2.72
C LEU A 234 -0.43 -8.61 -2.55
N THR A 235 0.44 -7.99 -1.77
CA THR A 235 0.42 -6.54 -1.54
C THR A 235 0.46 -5.79 -2.87
N GLY A 236 -0.54 -4.96 -3.14
CA GLY A 236 -0.68 -4.22 -4.40
C GLY A 236 -0.94 -5.08 -5.65
N ALA A 237 -1.19 -6.39 -5.51
CA ALA A 237 -1.48 -7.27 -6.65
C ALA A 237 -2.86 -6.95 -7.26
N GLY A 238 -3.01 -7.15 -8.56
CA GLY A 238 -4.24 -6.80 -9.28
C GLY A 238 -5.01 -8.03 -9.76
N PHE A 239 -6.27 -8.16 -9.36
CA PHE A 239 -7.20 -9.22 -9.77
C PHE A 239 -8.44 -8.67 -10.49
N ALA A 240 -8.44 -7.39 -10.87
CA ALA A 240 -9.59 -6.76 -11.48
C ALA A 240 -10.11 -7.54 -12.71
N GLY A 241 -11.39 -7.90 -12.70
CA GLY A 241 -12.00 -8.69 -13.77
C GLY A 241 -11.56 -10.16 -13.87
N ALA A 242 -10.68 -10.67 -12.99
CA ALA A 242 -10.27 -12.07 -12.99
C ALA A 242 -11.39 -13.00 -12.51
N THR A 243 -11.40 -14.25 -12.97
CA THR A 243 -12.30 -15.29 -12.43
C THR A 243 -11.64 -15.95 -11.23
N LEU A 244 -12.21 -15.78 -10.04
CA LEU A 244 -11.66 -16.26 -8.76
C LEU A 244 -12.47 -17.39 -8.12
N THR A 245 -13.36 -18.05 -8.87
CA THR A 245 -14.12 -19.21 -8.39
C THR A 245 -13.19 -20.28 -7.81
N ASP A 246 -13.47 -20.74 -6.59
CA ASP A 246 -12.68 -21.74 -5.84
C ASP A 246 -11.20 -21.37 -5.60
N ALA A 247 -10.81 -20.11 -5.78
CA ALA A 247 -9.47 -19.64 -5.41
C ALA A 247 -9.28 -19.66 -3.89
N ASP A 248 -8.10 -20.06 -3.43
CA ASP A 248 -7.76 -20.11 -2.01
C ASP A 248 -6.83 -18.95 -1.62
N PHE A 249 -7.32 -18.04 -0.79
CA PHE A 249 -6.59 -16.87 -0.28
C PHE A 249 -6.19 -17.01 1.20
N THR A 250 -6.26 -18.22 1.76
CA THR A 250 -6.03 -18.45 3.19
C THR A 250 -4.65 -17.93 3.60
N GLY A 251 -4.60 -17.02 4.57
CA GLY A 251 -3.36 -16.44 5.08
C GLY A 251 -2.62 -15.53 4.09
N ALA A 252 -3.21 -15.18 2.94
CA ALA A 252 -2.59 -14.24 2.01
C ALA A 252 -2.61 -12.80 2.55
N GLN A 253 -1.59 -12.01 2.21
CA GLN A 253 -1.56 -10.57 2.51
C GLN A 253 -2.13 -9.80 1.31
N VAL A 254 -3.21 -9.05 1.49
CA VAL A 254 -3.95 -8.39 0.40
C VAL A 254 -4.03 -6.87 0.52
N ARG A 255 -3.15 -6.26 1.31
CA ARG A 255 -3.08 -4.81 1.47
C ARG A 255 -2.82 -4.14 0.10
N GLY A 256 -3.63 -3.17 -0.28
CA GLY A 256 -3.55 -2.51 -1.58
C GLY A 256 -3.93 -3.38 -2.79
N ALA A 257 -4.33 -4.64 -2.58
CA ALA A 257 -4.71 -5.52 -3.69
C ALA A 257 -6.03 -5.07 -4.33
N ASP A 258 -6.17 -5.25 -5.64
CA ASP A 258 -7.33 -4.81 -6.40
C ASP A 258 -8.22 -5.98 -6.82
N PHE A 259 -9.40 -6.12 -6.22
CA PHE A 259 -10.40 -7.14 -6.54
C PHE A 259 -11.61 -6.58 -7.31
N SER A 260 -11.46 -5.41 -7.95
CA SER A 260 -12.57 -4.75 -8.64
C SER A 260 -13.20 -5.65 -9.70
N HIS A 261 -14.50 -5.89 -9.65
CA HIS A 261 -15.14 -6.87 -10.53
C HIS A 261 -16.62 -6.59 -10.74
N PHE A 262 -17.09 -6.76 -11.98
CA PHE A 262 -18.52 -6.74 -12.30
C PHE A 262 -19.12 -8.15 -12.22
N GLY A 263 -20.00 -8.40 -11.25
CA GLY A 263 -20.76 -9.65 -11.13
C GLY A 263 -20.12 -10.73 -10.23
N ALA A 264 -20.63 -11.96 -10.31
CA ALA A 264 -20.42 -13.02 -9.31
C ALA A 264 -19.08 -13.80 -9.41
N LEU A 265 -18.14 -13.38 -10.27
CA LEU A 265 -16.88 -14.09 -10.50
C LEU A 265 -15.68 -13.46 -9.78
N GLY A 266 -15.91 -12.38 -9.02
CA GLY A 266 -14.93 -11.72 -8.17
C GLY A 266 -14.62 -12.48 -6.88
N ILE A 267 -13.99 -11.80 -5.93
CA ILE A 267 -13.70 -12.36 -4.60
C ILE A 267 -15.00 -12.53 -3.79
N SER A 268 -15.15 -13.65 -3.10
CA SER A 268 -16.24 -13.88 -2.13
C SER A 268 -15.87 -13.41 -0.73
N LEU A 269 -16.86 -13.16 0.13
CA LEU A 269 -16.63 -12.83 1.54
C LEU A 269 -15.83 -13.92 2.28
N ALA A 270 -16.11 -15.19 2.01
CA ALA A 270 -15.37 -16.29 2.62
C ALA A 270 -13.88 -16.26 2.24
N GLN A 271 -13.57 -15.97 0.97
CA GLN A 271 -12.18 -15.80 0.51
C GLN A 271 -11.53 -14.57 1.17
N LEU A 272 -12.21 -13.43 1.21
CA LEU A 272 -11.68 -12.21 1.84
C LEU A 272 -11.41 -12.42 3.34
N TYR A 273 -12.32 -13.05 4.07
CA TYR A 273 -12.17 -13.33 5.51
C TYR A 273 -11.08 -14.36 5.82
N SER A 274 -10.72 -15.20 4.85
CA SER A 274 -9.61 -16.16 5.01
C SER A 274 -8.23 -15.52 4.95
N THR A 275 -8.12 -14.28 4.45
CA THR A 275 -6.82 -13.59 4.29
C THR A 275 -6.18 -13.26 5.63
N ALA A 276 -4.85 -13.23 5.68
CA ALA A 276 -4.12 -12.74 6.85
C ALA A 276 -4.40 -11.26 7.12
N SER A 277 -4.55 -10.46 6.06
CA SER A 277 -4.89 -9.04 6.15
C SER A 277 -6.21 -8.77 6.87
N TYR A 278 -7.29 -9.48 6.52
CA TYR A 278 -8.58 -9.35 7.21
C TYR A 278 -8.48 -9.75 8.69
N GLN A 279 -7.79 -10.87 8.98
CA GLN A 279 -7.59 -11.36 10.35
C GLN A 279 -6.74 -10.40 11.19
N ALA A 280 -5.81 -9.69 10.57
CA ALA A 280 -4.98 -8.67 11.20
C ALA A 280 -5.68 -7.30 11.33
N HIS A 281 -6.94 -7.18 10.90
CA HIS A 281 -7.67 -5.91 10.83
C HIS A 281 -7.01 -4.84 9.92
N ASP A 282 -6.22 -5.27 8.92
CA ASP A 282 -5.53 -4.37 7.99
C ASP A 282 -5.85 -4.69 6.53
N LEU A 283 -6.81 -3.94 5.99
CA LEU A 283 -7.22 -3.95 4.60
C LEU A 283 -6.87 -2.63 3.89
N THR A 284 -5.84 -1.92 4.37
CA THR A 284 -5.45 -0.62 3.84
C THR A 284 -5.29 -0.67 2.32
N GLY A 285 -5.91 0.28 1.60
CA GLY A 285 -5.80 0.45 0.16
C GLY A 285 -6.49 -0.61 -0.69
N ILE A 286 -7.24 -1.55 -0.10
CA ILE A 286 -7.90 -2.62 -0.87
C ILE A 286 -8.87 -2.05 -1.91
N GLY A 287 -8.83 -2.60 -3.13
CA GLY A 287 -9.75 -2.27 -4.21
C GLY A 287 -10.91 -3.24 -4.26
N LEU A 288 -12.13 -2.73 -4.08
CA LEU A 288 -13.39 -3.48 -4.03
C LEU A 288 -14.48 -2.83 -4.92
N THR A 289 -14.07 -2.05 -5.91
CA THR A 289 -14.98 -1.37 -6.85
C THR A 289 -15.87 -2.38 -7.59
N TYR A 290 -17.18 -2.10 -7.69
CA TYR A 290 -18.24 -2.95 -8.25
C TYR A 290 -18.50 -4.30 -7.56
N THR A 291 -17.86 -4.57 -6.42
CA THR A 291 -18.04 -5.85 -5.73
C THR A 291 -19.35 -5.90 -4.93
N ASP A 292 -19.95 -7.08 -4.81
CA ASP A 292 -21.08 -7.32 -3.92
C ASP A 292 -20.57 -7.78 -2.55
N LEU A 293 -20.75 -6.90 -1.57
CA LEU A 293 -20.33 -7.04 -0.17
C LEU A 293 -21.54 -6.93 0.78
N THR A 294 -22.73 -7.27 0.28
CA THR A 294 -23.97 -7.22 1.07
C THR A 294 -23.80 -8.01 2.37
N GLY A 295 -24.08 -7.34 3.50
CA GLY A 295 -23.99 -7.93 4.83
C GLY A 295 -22.57 -8.24 5.32
N ALA A 296 -21.52 -7.75 4.64
CA ALA A 296 -20.16 -7.99 5.06
C ALA A 296 -19.87 -7.37 6.44
N ASN A 297 -19.06 -8.06 7.24
CA ASN A 297 -18.56 -7.54 8.51
C ASN A 297 -17.15 -6.96 8.33
N PHE A 298 -17.03 -5.64 8.45
CA PHE A 298 -15.79 -4.87 8.45
C PHE A 298 -15.64 -4.07 9.76
N ALA A 299 -16.33 -4.46 10.84
CA ALA A 299 -16.22 -3.75 12.10
C ALA A 299 -14.78 -3.72 12.61
N GLY A 300 -14.32 -2.53 13.01
CA GLY A 300 -12.96 -2.30 13.50
C GLY A 300 -11.85 -2.56 12.49
N GLN A 301 -12.16 -2.72 11.19
CA GLN A 301 -11.14 -2.91 10.16
C GLN A 301 -10.45 -1.59 9.82
N ASN A 302 -9.16 -1.64 9.52
CA ASN A 302 -8.47 -0.56 8.84
C ASN A 302 -8.70 -0.66 7.32
N LEU A 303 -9.50 0.26 6.81
CA LEU A 303 -9.88 0.43 5.41
C LEU A 303 -9.43 1.80 4.88
N THR A 304 -8.38 2.39 5.46
CA THR A 304 -7.79 3.63 4.95
C THR A 304 -7.45 3.48 3.47
N GLN A 305 -7.84 4.47 2.65
CA GLN A 305 -7.67 4.46 1.18
C GLN A 305 -8.34 3.29 0.43
N ALA A 306 -9.26 2.55 1.05
CA ALA A 306 -10.01 1.51 0.36
C ALA A 306 -10.90 2.10 -0.75
N ARG A 307 -11.06 1.38 -1.86
CA ARG A 307 -11.88 1.80 -3.00
C ARG A 307 -13.14 0.96 -3.10
N PHE A 308 -14.29 1.57 -2.85
CA PHE A 308 -15.64 0.99 -2.87
C PHE A 308 -16.54 1.58 -3.97
N HIS A 309 -15.99 2.31 -4.94
CA HIS A 309 -16.76 2.89 -6.06
C HIS A 309 -17.81 1.91 -6.60
N SER A 310 -19.08 2.34 -6.62
CA SER A 310 -20.20 1.55 -7.13
C SER A 310 -20.32 0.13 -6.58
N ALA A 311 -19.77 -0.14 -5.38
CA ALA A 311 -19.91 -1.43 -4.70
C ALA A 311 -21.28 -1.56 -4.03
N THR A 312 -21.79 -2.79 -3.91
CA THR A 312 -23.00 -3.08 -3.13
C THR A 312 -22.60 -3.38 -1.69
N LEU A 313 -22.94 -2.48 -0.78
CA LEU A 313 -22.59 -2.51 0.65
C LEU A 313 -23.84 -2.52 1.54
N ALA A 314 -24.98 -3.01 1.01
CA ALA A 314 -26.23 -3.02 1.76
C ALA A 314 -26.09 -3.84 3.05
N ASN A 315 -26.54 -3.28 4.18
CA ASN A 315 -26.43 -3.87 5.52
C ASN A 315 -25.00 -4.24 5.95
N VAL A 316 -23.96 -3.64 5.35
CA VAL A 316 -22.57 -3.84 5.79
C VAL A 316 -22.37 -3.33 7.21
N ASN A 317 -21.57 -4.02 8.00
CA ASN A 317 -21.14 -3.55 9.31
C ASN A 317 -19.75 -2.92 9.20
N LEU A 318 -19.69 -1.60 9.22
CA LEU A 318 -18.47 -0.76 9.22
C LEU A 318 -18.26 -0.07 10.58
N SER A 319 -18.93 -0.55 11.65
CA SER A 319 -18.80 0.10 12.95
C SER A 319 -17.35 0.12 13.45
N GLN A 320 -16.91 1.25 13.97
CA GLN A 320 -15.53 1.47 14.44
C GLN A 320 -14.44 1.24 13.38
N ALA A 321 -14.79 1.11 12.10
CA ALA A 321 -13.81 0.98 11.03
C ALA A 321 -13.08 2.31 10.80
N ASN A 322 -11.81 2.22 10.40
CA ASN A 322 -11.07 3.35 9.88
C ASN A 322 -11.25 3.43 8.37
N LEU A 323 -11.97 4.42 7.89
CA LEU A 323 -12.28 4.69 6.47
C LEU A 323 -11.64 6.01 6.01
N THR A 324 -10.56 6.46 6.66
CA THR A 324 -9.87 7.68 6.24
C THR A 324 -9.47 7.61 4.76
N ASN A 325 -9.83 8.63 3.99
CA ASN A 325 -9.60 8.70 2.54
C ASN A 325 -10.21 7.53 1.73
N ALA A 326 -11.18 6.80 2.27
CA ALA A 326 -11.87 5.74 1.52
C ALA A 326 -12.80 6.34 0.46
N ASP A 327 -12.93 5.66 -0.68
CA ASP A 327 -13.68 6.18 -1.83
C ASP A 327 -14.93 5.33 -2.12
N PHE A 328 -16.10 5.92 -1.89
CA PHE A 328 -17.43 5.38 -2.16
C PHE A 328 -18.14 6.11 -3.33
N SER A 329 -17.42 6.99 -4.02
CA SER A 329 -18.00 7.89 -5.01
C SER A 329 -18.53 7.17 -6.25
N ALA A 330 -19.31 7.90 -7.02
CA ALA A 330 -19.72 7.47 -8.35
C ALA A 330 -18.52 7.39 -9.30
N SER A 331 -18.48 6.37 -10.15
CA SER A 331 -17.46 6.26 -11.20
C SER A 331 -17.85 7.07 -12.45
N GLU A 332 -16.86 7.76 -13.04
CA GLU A 332 -17.02 8.40 -14.35
C GLU A 332 -17.40 7.40 -15.47
N PRO A 333 -18.10 7.86 -16.53
CA PRO A 333 -18.70 6.97 -17.52
C PRO A 333 -17.66 6.24 -18.39
N TYR A 334 -17.79 4.90 -18.51
CA TYR A 334 -17.14 4.10 -19.56
C TYR A 334 -18.13 3.04 -20.09
N PRO A 335 -18.18 2.79 -21.40
CA PRO A 335 -19.09 3.40 -22.38
C PRO A 335 -20.59 2.96 -22.28
N GLN A 336 -21.07 2.40 -21.15
CA GLN A 336 -22.40 1.76 -21.05
C GLN A 336 -23.44 2.49 -20.18
N GLY A 337 -23.10 3.55 -19.47
CA GLY A 337 -24.07 4.28 -18.63
C GLY A 337 -23.43 5.01 -17.46
N TYR A 338 -24.27 5.77 -16.75
CA TYR A 338 -23.91 6.40 -15.48
C TYR A 338 -24.06 5.38 -14.36
N GLU A 339 -22.99 5.13 -13.61
CA GLU A 339 -23.04 4.24 -12.45
C GLU A 339 -23.10 5.09 -11.17
N PRO A 340 -24.05 4.80 -10.26
CA PRO A 340 -24.14 5.50 -8.99
C PRO A 340 -22.90 5.26 -8.12
N GLY A 341 -22.74 6.07 -7.08
CA GLY A 341 -21.82 5.73 -5.98
C GLY A 341 -22.23 4.44 -5.28
N ALA A 342 -21.45 4.04 -4.28
CA ALA A 342 -21.67 2.80 -3.55
C ALA A 342 -23.06 2.76 -2.86
N ASP A 343 -23.67 1.57 -2.77
CA ASP A 343 -24.95 1.37 -2.07
C ASP A 343 -24.72 0.92 -0.63
N LEU A 344 -24.80 1.83 0.33
CA LEU A 344 -24.70 1.60 1.77
C LEU A 344 -26.07 1.57 2.47
N THR A 345 -27.15 1.16 1.76
CA THR A 345 -28.48 1.10 2.37
C THR A 345 -28.48 0.23 3.64
N GLY A 346 -28.92 0.79 4.77
CA GLY A 346 -28.95 0.09 6.07
C GLY A 346 -27.57 -0.25 6.65
N ALA A 347 -26.48 0.30 6.11
CA ALA A 347 -25.14 0.06 6.63
C ALA A 347 -24.98 0.60 8.07
N ASN A 348 -24.20 -0.10 8.88
CA ASN A 348 -23.82 0.37 10.21
C ASN A 348 -22.43 0.99 10.18
N LEU A 349 -22.34 2.32 10.19
CA LEU A 349 -21.09 3.09 10.27
C LEU A 349 -20.90 3.73 11.66
N SER A 350 -21.55 3.20 12.71
CA SER A 350 -21.46 3.82 14.03
C SER A 350 -20.03 3.85 14.54
N GLN A 351 -19.58 5.00 15.04
CA GLN A 351 -18.21 5.23 15.52
C GLN A 351 -17.11 5.00 14.46
N ALA A 352 -17.47 4.94 13.18
CA ALA A 352 -16.48 4.87 12.11
C ALA A 352 -15.73 6.20 11.98
N ASN A 353 -14.46 6.13 11.62
CA ASN A 353 -13.69 7.28 11.18
C ASN A 353 -13.87 7.41 9.66
N LEU A 354 -14.55 8.46 9.22
CA LEU A 354 -14.84 8.78 7.82
C LEU A 354 -14.03 10.00 7.34
N THR A 355 -12.97 10.38 8.04
CA THR A 355 -12.23 11.61 7.72
C THR A 355 -11.76 11.59 6.26
N ASN A 356 -12.09 12.65 5.51
CA ASN A 356 -11.80 12.78 4.08
C ASN A 356 -12.36 11.66 3.19
N ALA A 357 -13.31 10.85 3.67
CA ALA A 357 -13.96 9.84 2.84
C ALA A 357 -14.82 10.48 1.75
N ASN A 358 -14.81 9.89 0.56
CA ASN A 358 -15.52 10.42 -0.59
C ASN A 358 -16.82 9.65 -0.85
N PHE A 359 -17.97 10.27 -0.62
CA PHE A 359 -19.30 9.73 -0.96
C PHE A 359 -19.93 10.44 -2.16
N SER A 360 -19.16 11.26 -2.88
CA SER A 360 -19.73 12.19 -3.84
C SER A 360 -20.27 11.52 -5.09
N GLY A 361 -21.27 12.15 -5.70
CA GLY A 361 -21.62 11.93 -7.09
C GLY A 361 -20.67 12.69 -8.02
N PHE A 362 -20.99 12.69 -9.31
CA PHE A 362 -20.35 13.57 -10.29
C PHE A 362 -21.36 14.59 -10.81
N GLN A 363 -20.85 15.74 -11.22
CA GLN A 363 -21.58 16.72 -12.00
C GLN A 363 -20.82 16.96 -13.29
N TYR A 364 -21.40 16.53 -14.41
CA TYR A 364 -20.86 16.78 -15.74
C TYR A 364 -21.68 17.89 -16.41
N CYS A 365 -21.02 18.96 -16.82
CA CYS A 365 -21.64 20.02 -17.60
C CYS A 365 -20.97 20.10 -18.97
N ASP A 366 -21.74 19.96 -20.04
CA ASP A 366 -21.31 20.39 -21.37
C ASP A 366 -21.85 21.79 -21.70
N GLU A 367 -21.62 22.27 -22.93
CA GLU A 367 -22.06 23.60 -23.40
C GLU A 367 -23.58 23.78 -23.37
N TYR A 368 -24.36 22.71 -23.27
CA TYR A 368 -25.82 22.73 -23.38
C TYR A 368 -26.56 22.24 -22.13
N LEU A 369 -25.99 21.30 -21.36
CA LEU A 369 -26.68 20.62 -20.25
C LEU A 369 -25.71 20.21 -19.12
N CYS A 370 -26.14 20.38 -17.88
CA CYS A 370 -25.52 19.76 -16.70
C CYS A 370 -26.29 18.50 -16.30
N TYR A 371 -25.59 17.37 -16.25
CA TYR A 371 -26.06 16.09 -15.74
C TYR A 371 -25.33 15.75 -14.44
N GLY A 372 -26.09 15.45 -13.38
CA GLY A 372 -25.54 14.94 -12.13
C GLY A 372 -25.83 13.44 -11.98
N GLY A 373 -24.82 12.66 -11.64
CA GLY A 373 -24.98 11.28 -11.19
C GLY A 373 -25.12 11.23 -9.68
N PRO A 374 -25.98 10.35 -9.13
CA PRO A 374 -26.10 10.21 -7.67
C PRO A 374 -24.77 9.70 -7.08
N GLY A 375 -24.38 10.27 -5.95
CA GLY A 375 -23.28 9.75 -5.14
C GLY A 375 -23.66 8.47 -4.42
N ALA A 376 -22.97 8.18 -3.31
CA ALA A 376 -23.29 7.01 -2.52
C ALA A 376 -24.70 7.08 -1.93
N ASN A 377 -25.36 5.93 -1.80
CA ASN A 377 -26.67 5.80 -1.18
C ASN A 377 -26.52 5.31 0.27
N LEU A 378 -26.76 6.18 1.25
CA LEU A 378 -26.71 5.85 2.68
C LEU A 378 -28.11 5.77 3.30
N SER A 379 -29.15 5.45 2.53
CA SER A 379 -30.52 5.41 3.04
C SER A 379 -30.64 4.45 4.24
N GLY A 380 -31.14 4.95 5.37
CA GLY A 380 -31.26 4.17 6.60
C GLY A 380 -29.93 3.78 7.27
N ALA A 381 -28.78 4.31 6.82
CA ALA A 381 -27.49 4.00 7.43
C ALA A 381 -27.35 4.62 8.82
N ASN A 382 -26.66 3.92 9.72
CA ASN A 382 -26.36 4.40 11.06
C ASN A 382 -24.97 5.06 11.11
N LEU A 383 -24.92 6.37 11.27
CA LEU A 383 -23.71 7.19 11.39
C LEU A 383 -23.48 7.65 12.84
N SER A 384 -24.13 7.00 13.82
CA SER A 384 -24.08 7.48 15.21
C SER A 384 -22.65 7.48 15.76
N GLY A 385 -22.20 8.63 16.26
CA GLY A 385 -20.85 8.82 16.81
C GLY A 385 -19.72 8.70 15.79
N ALA A 386 -20.01 8.68 14.49
CA ALA A 386 -18.96 8.68 13.46
C ALA A 386 -18.28 10.05 13.37
N ASP A 387 -17.02 10.06 12.92
CA ASP A 387 -16.27 11.28 12.61
C ASP A 387 -16.20 11.47 11.10
N ALA A 388 -16.92 12.45 10.55
CA ALA A 388 -16.98 12.70 9.12
C ALA A 388 -16.24 13.95 8.66
N ARG A 389 -15.37 14.54 9.49
CA ARG A 389 -14.65 15.78 9.14
C ARG A 389 -13.92 15.65 7.79
N GLY A 390 -14.12 16.62 6.91
CA GLY A 390 -13.56 16.62 5.55
C GLY A 390 -14.20 15.63 4.57
N ALA A 391 -15.13 14.78 5.00
CA ALA A 391 -15.83 13.86 4.10
C ALA A 391 -16.73 14.63 3.10
N SER A 392 -16.81 14.15 1.87
CA SER A 392 -17.67 14.73 0.84
C SER A 392 -18.95 13.92 0.68
N PHE A 393 -20.10 14.52 0.98
CA PHE A 393 -21.44 13.94 0.75
C PHE A 393 -22.17 14.57 -0.44
N GLN A 394 -21.43 15.24 -1.34
CA GLN A 394 -22.04 15.96 -2.46
C GLN A 394 -22.84 14.99 -3.34
N TYR A 395 -24.16 15.21 -3.49
CA TYR A 395 -25.08 14.31 -4.21
C TYR A 395 -25.27 12.92 -3.60
N ALA A 396 -24.81 12.67 -2.38
CA ALA A 396 -25.12 11.43 -1.65
C ALA A 396 -26.58 11.41 -1.17
N THR A 397 -27.17 10.23 -1.08
CA THR A 397 -28.53 10.05 -0.55
C THR A 397 -28.47 9.74 0.94
N LEU A 398 -29.08 10.59 1.77
CA LEU A 398 -29.04 10.48 3.25
C LEU A 398 -30.44 10.24 3.87
N THR A 399 -31.40 9.74 3.09
CA THR A 399 -32.78 9.59 3.59
C THR A 399 -32.87 8.60 4.75
N GLY A 400 -33.33 9.07 5.91
CA GLY A 400 -33.52 8.24 7.09
C GLY A 400 -32.22 7.80 7.77
N THR A 401 -31.09 8.46 7.49
CA THR A 401 -29.84 8.22 8.22
C THR A 401 -30.00 8.55 9.70
N ILE A 402 -29.34 7.75 10.56
CA ILE A 402 -29.26 8.01 11.99
C ILE A 402 -27.94 8.74 12.25
N ALA A 403 -27.99 9.99 12.67
CA ALA A 403 -26.82 10.88 12.81
C ALA A 403 -26.59 11.35 14.26
N SER A 404 -27.01 10.56 15.26
CA SER A 404 -26.83 10.89 16.67
C SER A 404 -25.35 11.04 17.01
N ASN A 405 -24.94 12.20 17.53
CA ASN A 405 -23.54 12.52 17.84
C ASN A 405 -22.56 12.41 16.65
N LEU A 406 -23.05 12.50 15.41
CA LEU A 406 -22.19 12.58 14.23
C LEU A 406 -21.39 13.89 14.26
N ILE A 407 -20.08 13.80 14.09
CA ILE A 407 -19.23 14.94 13.75
C ILE A 407 -19.37 15.15 12.25
N GLN A 408 -20.00 16.25 11.85
CA GLN A 408 -20.32 16.53 10.45
C GLN A 408 -19.06 16.84 9.63
N SER A 409 -19.20 16.89 8.30
CA SER A 409 -18.11 17.18 7.37
C SER A 409 -17.38 18.49 7.62
N ASP A 410 -18.06 19.46 8.22
CA ASP A 410 -17.54 20.77 8.59
C ASP A 410 -17.21 20.89 10.10
N GLY A 411 -17.21 19.77 10.82
CA GLY A 411 -16.84 19.70 12.24
C GLY A 411 -17.96 19.96 13.24
N HIS A 412 -19.16 20.32 12.79
CA HIS A 412 -20.26 20.61 13.71
C HIS A 412 -20.91 19.35 14.25
N ILE A 413 -21.34 19.42 15.50
CA ILE A 413 -22.22 18.45 16.16
C ILE A 413 -23.47 19.22 16.57
N ALA A 414 -24.62 18.84 16.01
CA ALA A 414 -25.89 19.52 16.30
C ALA A 414 -26.19 19.52 17.81
N GLY A 415 -26.09 18.37 18.46
CA GLY A 415 -26.14 18.21 19.91
C GLY A 415 -25.38 16.96 20.30
N LEU A 416 -24.66 17.03 21.42
CA LEU A 416 -23.83 15.94 21.93
C LEU A 416 -24.55 15.30 23.12
N ASP A 417 -25.27 14.21 22.85
CA ASP A 417 -26.04 13.45 23.83
C ASP A 417 -25.32 12.12 24.13
N LEU A 418 -24.57 12.13 25.23
CA LEU A 418 -23.84 10.99 25.77
C LEU A 418 -24.60 10.43 26.98
N THR A 419 -25.89 10.16 26.83
CA THR A 419 -26.72 9.51 27.85
C THR A 419 -27.01 8.06 27.47
N ALA A 420 -27.52 7.28 28.43
CA ALA A 420 -27.92 5.88 28.22
C ALA A 420 -26.82 4.99 27.62
N GLY A 421 -25.56 5.20 28.01
CA GLY A 421 -24.40 4.45 27.55
C GLY A 421 -23.85 4.87 26.19
N ALA A 422 -24.34 5.97 25.60
CA ALA A 422 -23.81 6.49 24.35
C ALA A 422 -22.33 6.90 24.50
N SER A 423 -21.56 6.69 23.43
CA SER A 423 -20.15 7.04 23.38
C SER A 423 -19.76 7.73 22.08
N LEU A 424 -18.85 8.68 22.20
CA LEU A 424 -18.18 9.35 21.09
C LEU A 424 -16.67 9.17 21.23
N VAL A 425 -16.01 8.81 20.13
CA VAL A 425 -14.56 8.76 20.04
C VAL A 425 -14.12 9.91 19.15
N VAL A 426 -13.23 10.76 19.65
CA VAL A 426 -12.58 11.84 18.90
C VAL A 426 -11.10 11.51 18.81
N ARG A 427 -10.52 11.70 17.63
CA ARG A 427 -9.08 11.58 17.41
C ARG A 427 -8.53 12.80 16.67
N ASP A 428 -7.21 12.91 16.69
CA ASP A 428 -6.44 13.80 15.85
C ASP A 428 -6.34 13.17 14.45
N TYR A 429 -6.91 13.79 13.43
CA TYR A 429 -6.82 13.26 12.06
C TYR A 429 -6.27 14.31 11.08
N ASP A 430 -5.58 15.33 11.59
CA ASP A 430 -5.01 16.43 10.81
C ASP A 430 -6.02 17.08 9.84
N SER A 431 -7.30 17.02 10.17
CA SER A 431 -8.36 17.47 9.25
C SER A 431 -8.32 18.98 9.08
N GLY A 432 -7.74 19.72 10.03
CA GLY A 432 -7.81 21.17 10.09
C GLY A 432 -9.23 21.71 10.28
N VAL A 433 -10.20 20.83 10.56
CA VAL A 433 -11.60 21.17 10.78
C VAL A 433 -11.89 21.11 12.29
N PRO A 434 -12.18 22.26 12.94
CA PRO A 434 -12.44 22.33 14.37
C PRO A 434 -13.76 21.65 14.73
N ILE A 435 -13.88 21.15 15.95
CA ILE A 435 -15.14 20.56 16.43
C ILE A 435 -15.96 21.63 17.16
N VAL A 436 -17.22 21.77 16.78
CA VAL A 436 -18.14 22.76 17.38
C VAL A 436 -19.46 22.10 17.76
N VAL A 437 -19.83 22.18 19.04
CA VAL A 437 -21.14 21.70 19.54
C VAL A 437 -22.14 22.86 19.53
N GLU A 438 -23.26 22.70 18.84
CA GLU A 438 -24.17 23.82 18.51
C GLU A 438 -25.38 23.99 19.43
N GLN A 439 -25.91 22.91 20.04
CA GLN A 439 -27.16 23.00 20.82
C GLN A 439 -26.99 22.67 22.29
N HIS A 440 -26.27 21.60 22.64
CA HIS A 440 -26.03 21.18 24.01
C HIS A 440 -24.96 20.08 24.09
N LEU A 441 -24.36 19.95 25.28
CA LEU A 441 -23.73 18.71 25.74
C LEU A 441 -24.53 18.17 26.92
N ALA A 442 -25.02 16.94 26.83
CA ALA A 442 -25.67 16.23 27.93
C ALA A 442 -24.98 14.88 28.12
N MET A 443 -24.41 14.66 29.30
CA MET A 443 -23.69 13.42 29.61
C MET A 443 -24.13 12.90 30.99
N ASP A 444 -24.60 11.65 31.04
CA ASP A 444 -24.97 10.99 32.29
C ASP A 444 -23.82 10.11 32.82
N ALA A 445 -24.01 9.47 33.98
CA ALA A 445 -22.98 8.62 34.60
C ALA A 445 -22.53 7.41 33.76
N THR A 446 -23.25 7.07 32.69
CA THR A 446 -22.97 5.93 31.80
C THR A 446 -22.37 6.36 30.45
N GLY A 447 -22.43 7.64 30.12
CA GLY A 447 -21.84 8.20 28.90
C GLY A 447 -20.32 8.13 28.88
N THR A 448 -19.73 8.02 27.69
CA THR A 448 -18.27 8.07 27.51
C THR A 448 -17.87 9.01 26.38
N LEU A 449 -16.98 9.96 26.66
CA LEU A 449 -16.26 10.72 25.64
C LEU A 449 -14.81 10.24 25.66
N ARG A 450 -14.37 9.62 24.57
CA ARG A 450 -13.00 9.12 24.44
C ARG A 450 -12.21 10.01 23.50
N LEU A 451 -11.06 10.50 23.96
CA LEU A 451 -10.10 11.26 23.18
C LEU A 451 -8.86 10.38 22.98
N VAL A 452 -8.50 10.14 21.73
CA VAL A 452 -7.31 9.34 21.35
C VAL A 452 -6.31 10.28 20.69
N PHE A 453 -5.15 10.44 21.34
CA PHE A 453 -4.10 11.36 20.92
C PHE A 453 -3.06 10.65 20.06
N ASP A 454 -2.65 11.28 18.96
CA ASP A 454 -1.49 10.86 18.18
C ASP A 454 -0.22 11.63 18.63
N ALA A 455 0.93 11.28 18.06
CA ALA A 455 2.23 11.82 18.48
C ALA A 455 2.45 13.30 18.07
N ASP A 456 1.73 13.73 17.05
CA ASP A 456 1.67 15.09 16.51
C ASP A 456 0.78 16.02 17.34
N PRO A 457 0.89 17.36 17.17
CA PRO A 457 0.13 18.33 17.96
C PRO A 457 -1.38 18.23 17.77
N TRP A 458 -2.12 18.30 18.89
CA TRP A 458 -3.57 18.18 18.93
C TRP A 458 -4.28 19.34 18.24
N ASP A 459 -5.05 19.03 17.20
CA ASP A 459 -5.84 20.03 16.44
C ASP A 459 -7.36 19.91 16.67
N SER A 460 -7.79 18.91 17.44
CA SER A 460 -9.18 18.47 17.53
C SER A 460 -9.92 18.97 18.78
N SER A 461 -9.62 20.20 19.20
CA SER A 461 -10.29 20.84 20.34
C SER A 461 -11.80 20.97 20.13
N ILE A 462 -12.58 20.66 21.17
CA ILE A 462 -14.05 20.71 21.15
C ILE A 462 -14.52 22.06 21.71
N SER A 463 -15.06 22.89 20.83
CA SER A 463 -15.66 24.18 21.19
C SER A 463 -17.19 24.09 21.27
N PHE A 464 -17.81 25.10 21.88
CA PHE A 464 -19.25 25.14 22.11
C PHE A 464 -19.81 26.48 21.63
N ALA A 465 -20.96 26.46 20.95
CA ALA A 465 -21.66 27.68 20.58
C ALA A 465 -22.02 28.50 21.84
N PRO A 466 -21.89 29.84 21.83
CA PRO A 466 -22.11 30.63 23.04
C PRO A 466 -23.52 30.45 23.65
N GLY A 467 -23.57 30.26 24.96
CA GLY A 467 -24.82 30.21 25.73
C GLY A 467 -25.55 28.85 25.72
N ILE A 468 -24.98 27.81 25.12
CA ILE A 468 -25.59 26.48 25.14
C ILE A 468 -25.41 25.77 26.49
N PRO A 469 -26.34 24.89 26.91
CA PRO A 469 -26.18 24.10 28.11
C PRO A 469 -25.11 23.02 27.93
N VAL A 470 -24.21 22.94 28.92
CA VAL A 470 -23.12 21.97 28.98
C VAL A 470 -23.20 21.23 30.31
N ALA A 471 -23.79 20.04 30.31
CA ALA A 471 -23.95 19.16 31.45
C ALA A 471 -22.98 17.98 31.34
N LEU A 472 -21.96 18.01 32.18
CA LEU A 472 -20.90 17.01 32.26
C LEU A 472 -21.28 15.91 33.24
N GLY A 473 -20.93 14.69 32.87
CA GLY A 473 -21.09 13.48 33.67
C GLY A 473 -20.21 12.38 33.09
N GLY A 474 -20.44 11.14 33.51
CA GLY A 474 -19.86 9.96 32.85
C GLY A 474 -18.35 9.93 32.84
N THR A 475 -17.78 9.30 31.81
CA THR A 475 -16.34 9.06 31.67
C THR A 475 -15.70 9.91 30.57
N LEU A 476 -14.68 10.69 30.91
CA LEU A 476 -13.73 11.24 29.94
C LEU A 476 -12.53 10.30 29.88
N ASP A 477 -12.41 9.58 28.77
CA ASP A 477 -11.37 8.59 28.53
C ASP A 477 -10.24 9.20 27.70
N LEU A 478 -9.06 9.35 28.31
CA LEU A 478 -7.89 10.00 27.71
C LEU A 478 -6.83 8.94 27.43
N THR A 479 -6.50 8.72 26.15
CA THR A 479 -5.52 7.71 25.75
C THR A 479 -4.73 8.15 24.53
N PHE A 480 -3.64 7.46 24.22
CA PHE A 480 -2.86 7.67 22.99
C PHE A 480 -3.14 6.53 22.00
N ALA A 481 -2.97 6.80 20.71
CA ALA A 481 -3.04 5.79 19.67
C ALA A 481 -1.91 4.75 19.84
N PRO A 482 -2.11 3.50 19.37
CA PRO A 482 -1.05 2.50 19.41
C PRO A 482 0.22 2.97 18.69
N GLY A 483 1.40 2.76 19.30
CA GLY A 483 2.70 3.09 18.72
C GLY A 483 3.18 4.53 18.96
N VAL A 484 2.43 5.36 19.70
CA VAL A 484 2.93 6.65 20.18
C VAL A 484 3.95 6.41 21.30
N ASP A 485 5.17 6.93 21.13
CA ASP A 485 6.18 6.96 22.18
C ASP A 485 5.76 7.96 23.27
N ILE A 486 5.22 7.44 24.37
CA ILE A 486 4.65 8.24 25.46
C ILE A 486 5.71 9.03 26.22
N ALA A 487 6.95 8.52 26.31
CA ALA A 487 8.04 9.22 26.98
C ALA A 487 8.31 10.58 26.33
N THR A 488 8.19 10.66 24.99
CA THR A 488 8.33 11.93 24.25
C THR A 488 7.18 12.90 24.45
N GLN A 489 6.04 12.44 24.98
CA GLN A 489 4.84 13.25 25.18
C GLN A 489 4.78 13.87 26.58
N SER A 490 5.67 13.49 27.50
CA SER A 490 5.64 13.99 28.88
C SER A 490 5.77 15.52 28.95
N GLY A 491 4.89 16.16 29.73
CA GLY A 491 4.79 17.61 29.84
C GLY A 491 4.01 18.28 28.70
N ARG A 492 3.48 17.52 27.74
CA ARG A 492 2.65 18.05 26.66
C ARG A 492 1.31 18.53 27.21
N SER A 493 1.02 19.82 27.01
CA SER A 493 -0.31 20.39 27.18
C SER A 493 -1.18 20.10 25.96
N ILE A 494 -2.45 19.80 26.20
CA ILE A 494 -3.45 19.48 25.18
C ILE A 494 -4.74 20.25 25.50
N ASP A 495 -5.17 21.08 24.56
CA ASP A 495 -6.43 21.83 24.65
C ASP A 495 -7.61 20.93 24.23
N LEU A 496 -8.24 20.27 25.20
CA LEU A 496 -9.35 19.35 24.93
C LEU A 496 -10.63 20.10 24.56
N PHE A 497 -10.89 21.20 25.26
CA PHE A 497 -12.13 21.97 25.16
C PHE A 497 -11.85 23.47 25.04
N ASP A 498 -12.72 24.19 24.34
CA ASP A 498 -12.82 25.64 24.43
C ASP A 498 -14.13 26.01 25.14
N TRP A 499 -14.03 26.41 26.40
CA TRP A 499 -15.19 26.81 27.22
C TRP A 499 -15.67 28.24 26.96
N THR A 500 -15.08 28.96 26.00
CA THR A 500 -15.43 30.35 25.73
C THR A 500 -16.92 30.50 25.43
N GLY A 501 -17.61 31.34 26.22
CA GLY A 501 -19.04 31.62 26.02
C GLY A 501 -20.00 30.59 26.63
N VAL A 502 -19.50 29.55 27.29
CA VAL A 502 -20.31 28.57 28.03
C VAL A 502 -19.85 28.43 29.48
N THR A 503 -20.64 27.75 30.31
CA THR A 503 -20.25 27.39 31.67
C THR A 503 -20.64 25.95 31.93
N PRO A 504 -19.67 25.01 31.92
CA PRO A 504 -19.97 23.60 32.18
C PRO A 504 -20.50 23.41 33.61
N THR A 505 -21.43 22.47 33.75
CA THR A 505 -21.99 22.03 35.04
C THR A 505 -21.73 20.55 35.24
N GLY A 506 -21.44 20.12 36.48
CA GLY A 506 -21.03 18.74 36.74
C GLY A 506 -19.53 18.52 36.55
N ALA A 507 -19.12 17.25 36.52
CA ALA A 507 -17.72 16.85 36.38
C ALA A 507 -17.61 15.49 35.67
N PHE A 508 -16.47 15.26 35.04
CA PHE A 508 -16.13 13.99 34.42
C PHE A 508 -15.55 13.02 35.45
N THR A 509 -15.78 11.74 35.26
CA THR A 509 -14.92 10.68 35.78
C THR A 509 -13.79 10.49 34.79
N ILE A 510 -12.54 10.67 35.23
CA ILE A 510 -11.39 10.52 34.33
C ILE A 510 -10.99 9.05 34.26
N SER A 511 -10.91 8.52 33.05
CA SER A 511 -10.32 7.21 32.76
C SER A 511 -9.07 7.43 31.93
N SER A 512 -7.92 6.98 32.41
CA SER A 512 -6.68 7.01 31.64
C SER A 512 -5.67 6.05 32.26
N PRO A 513 -4.85 5.35 31.45
CA PRO A 513 -3.68 4.66 31.98
C PRO A 513 -2.55 5.62 32.38
N TYR A 514 -2.66 6.91 32.01
CA TYR A 514 -1.63 7.93 32.25
C TYR A 514 -2.02 8.92 33.35
N THR A 515 -1.04 9.62 33.90
CA THR A 515 -1.28 10.66 34.91
C THR A 515 -1.36 12.03 34.24
N TRP A 516 -2.47 12.74 34.47
CA TRP A 516 -2.75 14.05 33.89
C TRP A 516 -2.84 15.14 34.96
N ASP A 517 -2.26 16.30 34.69
CA ASP A 517 -2.62 17.54 35.39
C ASP A 517 -3.91 18.08 34.76
N LEU A 518 -4.94 18.17 35.60
CA LEU A 518 -6.30 18.58 35.23
C LEU A 518 -6.68 19.94 35.82
N THR A 519 -5.71 20.67 36.40
CA THR A 519 -5.94 21.96 37.08
C THR A 519 -6.68 22.96 36.18
N ASN A 520 -6.43 22.88 34.87
CA ASN A 520 -6.97 23.78 33.87
C ASN A 520 -8.18 23.21 33.09
N LEU A 521 -8.59 21.96 33.35
CA LEU A 521 -9.61 21.26 32.55
C LEU A 521 -10.95 22.00 32.53
N TYR A 522 -11.38 22.57 33.66
CA TYR A 522 -12.68 23.26 33.77
C TYR A 522 -12.60 24.78 33.61
N THR A 523 -11.39 25.34 33.45
CA THR A 523 -11.18 26.78 33.28
C THR A 523 -10.84 27.12 31.84
N THR A 524 -9.78 26.54 31.30
CA THR A 524 -9.34 26.75 29.91
C THR A 524 -9.62 25.55 29.02
N GLY A 525 -9.89 24.36 29.59
CA GLY A 525 -10.08 23.13 28.82
C GLY A 525 -8.78 22.38 28.54
N GLU A 526 -7.67 22.85 29.08
CA GLU A 526 -6.34 22.27 28.91
C GLU A 526 -6.09 21.15 29.93
N VAL A 527 -5.43 20.08 29.47
CA VAL A 527 -4.80 19.07 30.33
C VAL A 527 -3.34 18.93 29.99
N THR A 528 -2.49 18.59 30.94
CA THR A 528 -1.06 18.35 30.70
C THR A 528 -0.70 16.93 31.09
N LEU A 529 0.00 16.20 30.21
CA LEU A 529 0.54 14.89 30.57
C LEU A 529 1.63 15.09 31.62
N ALA A 530 1.40 14.68 32.87
CA ALA A 530 2.27 15.03 34.00
C ALA A 530 3.58 14.22 33.97
N ALA A 531 3.48 12.91 33.72
CA ALA A 531 4.60 11.99 33.53
C ALA A 531 4.09 10.70 32.89
N ALA A 532 4.90 10.05 32.06
CA ALA A 532 4.66 8.68 31.66
C ALA A 532 4.73 7.76 32.91
N PRO A 533 3.82 6.79 33.08
CA PRO A 533 3.84 5.90 34.23
C PRO A 533 5.14 5.08 34.23
N SER A 534 5.78 4.93 35.40
CA SER A 534 6.83 3.92 35.57
C SER A 534 6.17 2.53 35.56
N LEU A 535 6.10 1.88 34.41
CA LEU A 535 5.48 0.56 34.29
C LEU A 535 6.42 -0.49 34.90
N LEU A 536 5.85 -1.39 35.71
CA LEU A 536 6.57 -2.60 36.14
C LEU A 536 6.79 -3.47 34.90
N GLY A 537 8.03 -3.57 34.44
CA GLY A 537 8.40 -4.30 33.22
C GLY A 537 8.90 -3.42 32.07
N ASP A 538 8.85 -2.09 32.21
CA ASP A 538 9.49 -1.12 31.31
C ASP A 538 10.99 -1.06 31.64
N PHE A 539 11.76 -1.95 31.01
CA PHE A 539 13.19 -2.12 31.26
C PHE A 539 14.05 -1.22 30.39
N ASN A 540 13.51 -0.71 29.28
CA ASN A 540 14.22 0.21 28.40
C ASN A 540 13.92 1.69 28.74
N GLY A 541 12.95 1.96 29.61
CA GLY A 541 12.55 3.28 30.07
C GLY A 541 11.71 4.06 29.07
N ASP A 542 11.06 3.38 28.13
CA ASP A 542 10.18 3.99 27.11
C ASP A 542 8.72 4.09 27.53
N SER A 543 8.40 3.57 28.72
CA SER A 543 7.07 3.60 29.33
C SER A 543 5.99 2.84 28.54
N ASP A 544 6.39 1.86 27.73
CA ASP A 544 5.59 0.74 27.23
C ASP A 544 6.15 -0.57 27.82
N VAL A 545 5.43 -1.70 27.68
CA VAL A 545 5.96 -3.03 27.99
C VAL A 545 5.82 -3.91 26.75
N ASP A 546 6.89 -3.94 25.94
CA ASP A 546 6.89 -4.49 24.59
C ASP A 546 8.11 -5.40 24.28
N GLY A 547 8.32 -5.70 22.99
CA GLY A 547 9.46 -6.53 22.57
C GLY A 547 10.85 -5.90 22.85
N GLY A 548 10.92 -4.58 22.92
CA GLY A 548 12.09 -3.80 23.32
C GLY A 548 12.44 -4.00 24.79
N ASP A 549 11.44 -4.08 25.66
CA ASP A 549 11.62 -4.42 27.08
C ASP A 549 12.09 -5.84 27.28
N LEU A 550 11.51 -6.80 26.55
CA LEU A 550 11.98 -8.18 26.58
C LEU A 550 13.46 -8.27 26.16
N THR A 551 13.88 -7.43 25.21
CA THR A 551 15.26 -7.39 24.73
C THR A 551 16.19 -6.74 25.76
N SER A 552 15.77 -5.64 26.37
CA SER A 552 16.52 -4.90 27.40
C SER A 552 16.64 -5.69 28.71
N TRP A 553 15.55 -6.35 29.09
CA TRP A 553 15.49 -7.32 30.17
C TRP A 553 16.48 -8.47 29.95
N LYS A 554 16.45 -9.12 28.78
CA LYS A 554 17.40 -10.19 28.41
C LYS A 554 18.85 -9.71 28.39
N ALA A 555 19.10 -8.45 28.03
CA ALA A 555 20.44 -7.87 28.02
C ALA A 555 20.95 -7.51 29.43
N GLY A 556 20.06 -7.15 30.36
CA GLY A 556 20.38 -6.76 31.73
C GLY A 556 20.39 -7.91 32.75
N PHE A 557 19.70 -9.03 32.47
CA PHE A 557 19.66 -10.20 33.34
C PHE A 557 21.04 -10.88 33.42
N GLY A 558 21.81 -10.56 34.47
CA GLY A 558 23.15 -11.10 34.72
C GLY A 558 24.20 -10.10 35.23
N LEU A 559 23.88 -8.81 35.37
CA LEU A 559 24.85 -7.76 35.76
C LEU A 559 24.60 -7.10 37.13
N SER A 560 23.45 -7.30 37.78
CA SER A 560 23.19 -6.74 39.13
C SER A 560 22.96 -7.85 40.15
N SER A 561 23.66 -7.76 41.29
CA SER A 561 23.63 -8.73 42.39
C SER A 561 22.41 -8.60 43.32
N GLU A 562 21.40 -7.81 42.94
CA GLU A 562 20.29 -7.40 43.82
C GLU A 562 18.89 -7.61 43.22
N ALA A 563 18.75 -8.32 42.09
CA ALA A 563 17.43 -8.72 41.60
C ALA A 563 16.81 -9.72 42.59
N THR A 564 15.99 -9.23 43.52
CA THR A 564 15.35 -10.07 44.54
C THR A 564 13.95 -10.47 44.09
N ARG A 565 13.56 -11.67 44.52
CA ARG A 565 12.28 -12.38 44.36
C ARG A 565 10.99 -11.57 44.51
N ALA A 566 11.05 -10.34 45.04
CA ALA A 566 9.93 -9.42 45.12
C ALA A 566 9.71 -8.59 43.83
N GLN A 567 10.59 -8.72 42.82
CA GLN A 567 10.61 -7.89 41.61
C GLN A 567 10.55 -8.68 40.28
N GLY A 568 10.46 -10.02 40.31
CA GLY A 568 10.71 -10.85 39.11
C GLY A 568 9.71 -11.96 38.78
N ASP A 569 9.03 -12.51 39.79
CA ASP A 569 8.15 -13.69 39.66
C ASP A 569 6.70 -13.21 39.53
N ALA A 570 6.32 -12.85 38.31
CA ALA A 570 5.05 -12.22 37.97
C ALA A 570 3.89 -13.23 37.91
N ASP A 571 4.18 -14.51 37.67
CA ASP A 571 3.17 -15.57 37.60
C ASP A 571 3.14 -16.51 38.83
N GLY A 572 4.07 -16.34 39.77
CA GLY A 572 4.06 -16.94 41.10
C GLY A 572 4.59 -18.38 41.13
N ASP A 573 5.29 -18.82 40.10
CA ASP A 573 5.79 -20.18 39.97
C ASP A 573 7.18 -20.40 40.61
N GLN A 574 7.75 -19.33 41.16
CA GLN A 574 9.03 -19.28 41.88
C GLN A 574 10.26 -19.41 40.99
N ASP A 575 10.14 -19.31 39.67
CA ASP A 575 11.25 -18.98 38.78
C ASP A 575 11.06 -17.59 38.13
N VAL A 576 12.03 -17.16 37.30
CA VAL A 576 11.98 -15.87 36.61
C VAL A 576 12.40 -16.09 35.17
N ASP A 577 11.43 -16.18 34.26
CA ASP A 577 11.61 -16.51 32.86
C ASP A 577 10.71 -15.69 31.89
N GLY A 578 10.58 -16.13 30.64
CA GLY A 578 9.77 -15.41 29.64
C GLY A 578 8.27 -15.40 29.93
N ALA A 579 7.77 -16.30 30.79
CA ALA A 579 6.40 -16.36 31.26
C ALA A 579 6.07 -15.20 32.20
N ASP A 580 7.05 -14.72 32.99
CA ASP A 580 6.92 -13.53 33.83
C ASP A 580 6.81 -12.25 33.01
N PHE A 581 7.62 -12.13 31.95
CA PHE A 581 7.49 -11.03 31.00
C PHE A 581 6.10 -11.01 30.37
N LEU A 582 5.58 -12.17 29.97
CA LEU A 582 4.21 -12.27 29.48
C LEU A 582 3.19 -11.97 30.59
N GLY A 583 3.51 -12.27 31.86
CA GLY A 583 2.74 -11.87 33.04
C GLY A 583 2.62 -10.35 33.16
N TRP A 584 3.74 -9.63 33.09
CA TRP A 584 3.79 -8.16 33.09
C TRP A 584 3.10 -7.57 31.85
N GLN A 585 3.43 -8.04 30.65
CA GLN A 585 2.80 -7.58 29.41
C GLN A 585 1.27 -7.76 29.43
N ARG A 586 0.75 -8.84 30.02
CA ARG A 586 -0.71 -9.03 30.17
C ARG A 586 -1.36 -8.13 31.21
N GLN A 587 -0.59 -7.62 32.18
CA GLN A 587 -1.09 -6.76 33.24
C GLN A 587 -1.04 -5.27 32.86
N VAL A 588 -0.07 -4.86 32.04
CA VAL A 588 0.20 -3.43 31.74
C VAL A 588 0.53 -3.11 30.27
N GLY A 589 0.71 -4.10 29.38
CA GLY A 589 1.07 -3.88 27.97
C GLY A 589 -0.14 -3.73 27.04
N ILE A 590 0.05 -2.99 25.94
CA ILE A 590 -0.99 -2.63 24.95
C ILE A 590 -0.90 -3.42 23.62
N GLY A 591 0.05 -4.35 23.49
CA GLY A 591 0.31 -5.15 22.28
C GLY A 591 -0.05 -6.64 22.38
N ALA A 592 -0.16 -7.32 21.23
CA ALA A 592 -0.30 -8.78 21.18
C ALA A 592 0.97 -9.47 21.73
N PRO A 593 0.84 -10.51 22.57
CA PRO A 593 1.99 -11.13 23.22
C PRO A 593 2.94 -11.74 22.18
N ALA A 594 4.25 -11.48 22.34
CA ALA A 594 5.26 -12.17 21.55
C ALA A 594 5.23 -13.67 21.90
N ILE A 595 5.25 -14.55 20.89
CA ILE A 595 5.28 -16.00 21.10
C ILE A 595 6.61 -16.36 21.79
N ALA A 596 6.54 -16.75 23.06
CA ALA A 596 7.73 -17.10 23.84
C ALA A 596 8.44 -18.33 23.26
N SER A 597 9.76 -18.21 23.02
CA SER A 597 10.63 -19.38 22.81
C SER A 597 10.90 -20.04 24.16
N SER A 598 10.62 -21.33 24.28
CA SER A 598 10.64 -22.17 25.49
C SER A 598 12.04 -22.47 26.10
N ALA A 599 12.99 -21.55 26.01
CA ALA A 599 14.34 -21.76 26.54
C ALA A 599 14.41 -21.34 28.03
N ARG A 600 14.34 -22.32 28.94
CA ARG A 600 14.59 -22.13 30.39
C ARG A 600 16.00 -21.58 30.64
N VAL A 601 16.11 -20.54 31.46
CA VAL A 601 17.38 -20.07 32.02
C VAL A 601 17.67 -20.85 33.31
N PRO A 602 18.82 -21.53 33.48
CA PRO A 602 19.10 -22.28 34.69
C PRO A 602 19.49 -21.36 35.85
N GLU A 603 18.94 -21.58 37.03
CA GLU A 603 19.42 -20.96 38.27
C GLU A 603 20.88 -21.36 38.57
N PRO A 604 21.66 -20.49 39.25
CA PRO A 604 22.83 -20.94 39.97
C PRO A 604 22.39 -21.84 41.13
N ALA A 605 22.40 -23.15 40.89
CA ALA A 605 22.08 -24.15 41.91
C ALA A 605 22.84 -23.88 43.21
N THR A 606 22.11 -24.01 44.33
CA THR A 606 22.51 -23.79 45.73
C THR A 606 23.61 -24.75 46.24
N LEU A 607 24.46 -25.30 45.36
CA LEU A 607 25.41 -26.37 45.65
C LEU A 607 26.88 -26.03 45.37
N VAL A 608 27.27 -24.74 45.31
CA VAL A 608 28.69 -24.33 45.15
C VAL A 608 29.31 -23.76 46.44
N LEU A 609 28.54 -23.62 47.52
CA LEU A 609 29.03 -23.06 48.80
C LEU A 609 29.77 -24.06 49.72
N LEU A 610 30.03 -25.31 49.28
CA LEU A 610 30.75 -26.31 50.08
C LEU A 610 32.13 -26.75 49.56
N VAL A 611 32.60 -26.22 48.42
CA VAL A 611 33.96 -26.53 47.93
C VAL A 611 34.96 -25.39 48.17
N ALA A 612 34.50 -24.15 48.42
CA ALA A 612 35.37 -23.04 48.78
C ALA A 612 35.78 -23.00 50.28
N ALA A 613 35.11 -23.78 51.16
CA ALA A 613 35.45 -23.84 52.59
C ALA A 613 36.47 -24.95 52.94
N ALA A 614 36.75 -25.89 52.04
CA ALA A 614 37.70 -26.99 52.28
C ALA A 614 39.13 -26.71 51.77
N LEU A 615 39.33 -25.77 50.85
CA LEU A 615 40.67 -25.39 50.35
C LEU A 615 41.38 -24.29 51.16
N ALA A 616 40.69 -23.62 52.09
CA ALA A 616 41.29 -22.63 52.99
C ALA A 616 41.96 -23.25 54.24
N MET A 617 41.78 -24.54 54.52
CA MET A 617 42.44 -25.23 55.65
C MET A 617 43.77 -25.93 55.30
N PHE A 618 44.15 -26.02 54.02
CA PHE A 618 45.36 -26.75 53.60
C PHE A 618 46.61 -25.90 53.34
N PHE A 619 46.52 -24.56 53.36
CA PHE A 619 47.67 -23.65 53.16
C PHE A 619 48.19 -22.95 54.43
N ARG A 620 47.75 -23.35 55.63
CA ARG A 620 48.38 -22.99 56.91
C ARG A 620 49.13 -24.16 57.55
N ARG A 621 50.13 -24.71 56.85
CA ARG A 621 51.24 -25.45 57.47
C ARG A 621 52.39 -25.61 56.48
N ARG A 622 53.47 -24.84 56.74
CA ARG A 622 54.89 -25.04 56.36
C ARG A 622 55.52 -23.79 55.73
N VAL A 623 55.90 -22.82 56.56
CA VAL A 623 57.27 -22.28 56.59
C VAL A 623 57.57 -21.90 58.05
N ALA A 624 58.21 -22.81 58.77
CA ALA A 624 59.02 -22.52 59.96
C ALA A 624 60.03 -23.67 60.15
N VAL A 625 61.27 -23.28 60.38
CA VAL A 625 62.46 -24.03 60.84
C VAL A 625 63.43 -24.54 59.75
N SER A 626 64.60 -23.87 59.79
CA SER A 626 65.97 -24.19 59.33
C SER A 626 66.23 -24.53 57.87
#